data_AF-A0A3R7AAJ6-F1
#
_entry.id   AF-A0A3R7AAJ6-F1
#
_cell.length_a   1.000
_cell.length_b   1.000
_cell.length_c   1.000
_cell.angle_alpha   90.00
_cell.angle_beta   90.00
_cell.angle_gamma   90.00
#
_symmetry.space_group_name_H-M   'P 1'
#
loop_
_entity.id
_entity.type
_entity.pdbx_description
1 polymer ?
#
loop_
_entity_poly.entity_id
_entity_poly.type
_entity_poly.pdbx_seq_one_letter_code
_entity_poly.pdbx_strand_id
1 'polypeptide(L)' 'EDGEIERVDLANREVTAKTGRNYSYDYLVIATGCIADVESVQGLSDDFNTFYTSLEDAFKLRKLYERPDAA' A
#
# COMPACT_ATOMS: atom_id res chain seq x y z
N GLU A 1 -10.88 -3.72 -12.04
CA GLU A 1 -11.75 -3.58 -10.85
C GLU A 1 -11.61 -4.74 -9.86
N ASP A 2 -11.08 -5.91 -10.25
CA ASP A 2 -10.78 -7.02 -9.31
C ASP A 2 -9.29 -7.12 -8.91
N GLY A 3 -8.57 -6.00 -8.87
CA GLY A 3 -7.10 -6.01 -8.68
C GLY A 3 -6.63 -6.18 -7.23
N GLU A 4 -7.50 -5.89 -6.26
CA GLU A 4 -7.19 -5.95 -4.84
C GLU A 4 -7.78 -7.23 -4.23
N ILE A 5 -6.92 -8.04 -3.60
CA ILE A 5 -7.30 -9.29 -2.94
C ILE A 5 -7.38 -9.05 -1.43
N GLU A 6 -8.50 -9.45 -0.81
CA GLU A 6 -8.75 -9.26 0.63
C GLU A 6 -8.57 -10.55 1.45
N ARG A 7 -8.73 -11.72 0.83
CA ARG A 7 -8.62 -13.00 1.52
C ARG A 7 -7.92 -14.05 0.66
N VAL A 8 -7.07 -14.84 1.32
CA VAL A 8 -6.48 -16.06 0.78
C VAL A 8 -7.01 -17.25 1.57
N ASP A 9 -7.69 -18.18 0.91
CA ASP A 9 -8.12 -19.45 1.47
C ASP A 9 -7.22 -20.58 0.94
N LEU A 10 -6.27 -21.01 1.77
CA LEU A 10 -5.30 -22.05 1.42
C LEU A 10 -5.93 -23.45 1.39
N ALA A 11 -7.00 -23.68 2.15
CA ALA A 11 -7.65 -24.98 2.23
C ALA A 11 -8.46 -25.26 0.96
N ASN A 12 -9.19 -24.25 0.49
CA ASN A 12 -10.01 -24.32 -0.73
C ASN A 12 -9.26 -23.88 -1.99
N ARG A 13 -8.01 -23.43 -1.86
CA ARG A 13 -7.16 -22.91 -2.95
C ARG A 13 -7.84 -21.80 -3.73
N GLU A 14 -8.31 -20.79 -3.00
CA GLU A 14 -9.08 -19.68 -3.56
C GLU A 14 -8.60 -18.33 -2.99
N VAL A 15 -8.73 -17.27 -3.78
CA VAL A 15 -8.61 -15.88 -3.31
C VAL A 15 -9.92 -15.14 -3.54
N THR A 16 -10.26 -14.26 -2.61
CA THR A 16 -11.43 -13.37 -2.72
C THR A 16 -10.95 -11.95 -2.98
N ALA A 17 -11.35 -11.40 -4.13
CA ALA A 17 -11.15 -10.00 -4.45
C ALA A 17 -12.08 -9.13 -3.61
N LYS A 18 -11.70 -7.85 -3.43
CA LYS A 18 -12.50 -6.83 -2.73
C LYS A 18 -13.92 -6.65 -3.26
N THR A 19 -14.14 -6.99 -4.53
CA THR A 19 -15.45 -6.99 -5.17
C THR A 19 -16.36 -8.15 -4.72
N GLY A 20 -15.83 -9.07 -3.90
CA GLY A 20 -16.49 -10.31 -3.48
C GLY A 20 -16.34 -11.46 -4.48
N ARG A 21 -15.66 -11.25 -5.62
CA ARG A 21 -15.43 -12.33 -6.59
C ARG A 21 -14.32 -13.26 -6.11
N ASN A 22 -14.57 -14.55 -6.32
CA ASN A 22 -13.64 -15.62 -5.96
C ASN A 22 -12.89 -16.15 -7.18
N TYR A 23 -11.61 -16.49 -6.98
CA TYR A 23 -10.72 -17.05 -7.99
C TYR A 23 -9.96 -18.25 -7.43
N SER A 24 -10.17 -19.43 -8.02
CA SER A 24 -9.45 -20.65 -7.67
C SER A 24 -8.06 -20.66 -8.32
N TYR A 25 -7.09 -21.34 -7.70
CA TYR A 25 -5.74 -21.48 -8.23
C TYR A 25 -5.18 -22.89 -8.07
N ASP A 26 -4.32 -23.30 -9.03
CA ASP A 26 -3.47 -24.48 -8.86
C ASP A 26 -2.21 -24.16 -8.05
N TYR A 27 -1.65 -22.98 -8.30
CA TYR A 27 -0.50 -22.42 -7.60
C TYR A 27 -0.73 -20.93 -7.32
N LEU A 28 -0.36 -20.46 -6.13
CA LEU A 28 -0.46 -19.07 -5.72
C LEU A 28 0.93 -18.47 -5.51
N VAL A 29 1.22 -17.35 -6.18
CA VAL A 29 2.42 -16.54 -5.93
C VAL A 29 2.00 -15.27 -5.20
N ILE A 30 2.52 -15.06 -4.00
CA ILE A 30 2.25 -13.86 -3.20
C ILE A 30 3.43 -12.90 -3.40
N ALA A 31 3.18 -11.80 -4.11
CA ALA A 31 4.18 -10.77 -4.44
C ALA A 31 3.62 -9.35 -4.21
N THR A 32 2.82 -9.17 -3.16
CA THR A 32 2.11 -7.90 -2.86
C THR A 32 3.00 -6.82 -2.23
N GLY A 33 4.26 -7.13 -1.93
CA GLY A 33 5.12 -6.25 -1.14
C GLY A 33 4.65 -6.16 0.32
N CYS A 34 4.85 -5.00 0.96
CA CYS A 34 4.47 -4.73 2.34
C CYS A 34 3.83 -3.34 2.47
N ILE A 35 3.12 -3.11 3.57
CA ILE A 35 2.52 -1.82 3.93
C ILE A 35 3.25 -1.29 5.17
N ALA A 36 3.53 0.02 5.20
CA ALA A 36 4.13 0.66 6.37
C ALA A 36 3.12 0.75 7.52
N ASP A 37 3.51 0.29 8.71
CA ASP A 37 2.71 0.40 9.94
C ASP A 37 3.05 1.69 10.69
N VAL A 38 2.55 2.82 10.19
CA VAL A 38 2.85 4.17 10.73
C VAL A 38 2.33 4.33 12.15
N GLU A 39 1.18 3.72 12.46
CA GLU A 39 0.51 3.83 13.76
C GLU A 39 1.24 3.08 14.89
N SER A 40 2.14 2.15 14.55
CA SER A 40 2.99 1.46 15.53
C SER A 40 3.93 2.40 16.30
N VAL A 41 4.21 3.59 15.75
CA VAL A 41 5.06 4.61 16.36
C VAL A 41 4.22 5.81 16.77
N GLN A 42 4.01 5.98 18.08
CA GLN A 42 3.23 7.08 18.64
C GLN A 42 3.78 8.44 18.17
N GLY A 43 2.89 9.26 17.58
CA GLY A 43 3.21 10.60 17.09
C GLY A 43 3.88 10.65 15.72
N LEU A 44 4.17 9.51 15.08
CA LEU A 44 4.76 9.49 13.73
C LEU A 44 3.78 9.98 12.67
N SER A 45 2.51 9.57 12.77
CA SER A 45 1.46 9.97 11.82
C SER A 45 1.19 11.47 11.80
N ASP A 46 1.49 12.18 12.89
CA ASP A 46 1.27 13.64 13.02
C ASP A 46 2.19 14.47 12.10
N ASP A 47 3.37 13.96 11.74
CA ASP A 47 4.33 14.64 10.86
C ASP A 47 5.03 13.66 9.89
N PHE A 48 4.24 12.76 9.30
CA PHE A 48 4.77 11.69 8.46
C PHE A 48 5.11 12.17 7.03
N ASN A 49 6.28 12.77 6.87
CA ASN A 49 6.82 13.20 5.58
C ASN A 49 7.65 12.08 4.93
N THR A 50 7.04 11.24 4.10
CA THR A 50 7.67 10.04 3.50
C THR A 50 7.64 10.03 1.98
N PHE A 51 8.47 9.19 1.37
CA PHE A 51 8.42 8.83 -0.05
C PHE A 51 8.15 7.34 -0.29
N TYR A 52 7.90 6.56 0.77
CA TYR A 52 7.79 5.09 0.70
C TYR A 52 6.37 4.54 0.52
N THR A 53 5.32 5.33 0.76
CA THR A 53 3.93 4.85 0.81
C THR A 53 3.13 5.12 -0.45
N SER A 54 3.36 6.25 -1.11
CA SER A 54 2.71 6.58 -2.37
C SER A 54 3.52 7.59 -3.18
N LEU A 55 3.21 7.68 -4.47
CA LEU A 55 3.74 8.72 -5.34
C LEU A 55 3.33 10.13 -4.86
N GLU A 56 2.13 10.25 -4.30
CA GLU A 56 1.64 11.52 -3.74
C GLU A 56 2.47 11.97 -2.54
N ASP A 57 2.83 11.04 -1.66
CA ASP A 57 3.66 11.35 -0.48
C ASP A 57 5.05 11.83 -0.91
N ALA A 58 5.64 11.19 -1.93
CA ALA A 58 6.89 11.65 -2.52
C ALA A 58 6.79 13.10 -3.08
N PHE A 59 5.66 13.46 -3.70
CA PHE A 59 5.44 14.83 -4.17
C PHE A 59 5.19 15.82 -3.02
N LYS A 60 4.47 15.44 -1.96
CA LYS A 60 4.29 16.27 -0.76
C LYS A 60 5.65 16.58 -0.13
N LEU A 61 6.50 15.56 0.02
CA LEU A 61 7.86 15.71 0.50
C LEU A 61 8.65 16.66 -0.38
N ARG A 62 8.63 16.48 -1.70
CA ARG A 62 9.31 17.38 -2.64
C ARG A 62 8.85 18.83 -2.45
N LYS A 63 7.55 19.07 -2.38
CA LYS A 63 6.97 20.41 -2.22
C LYS A 63 7.39 21.06 -0.89
N LEU A 64 7.53 20.27 0.18
CA LEU A 64 8.03 20.76 1.46
C LEU A 64 9.47 21.30 1.37
N TYR A 65 10.30 20.69 0.52
CA TYR A 65 11.71 21.05 0.35
C TYR A 65 12.03 21.95 -0.86
N GLU A 66 11.05 22.24 -1.72
CA GLU A 66 11.21 23.23 -2.80
C GLU A 66 11.33 24.64 -2.20
N ARG A 67 12.54 25.23 -2.27
CA ARG A 67 12.80 26.60 -1.82
C ARG A 67 12.12 27.60 -2.77
N PRO A 68 11.36 28.59 -2.25
CA PRO A 68 10.79 29.65 -3.09
C PRO A 68 11.82 30.60 -3.72
N ASP A 69 13.10 30.54 -3.33
CA ASP A 69 14.14 31.50 -3.74
C ASP A 69 15.13 30.94 -4.79
N ALA A 70 14.82 29.80 -5.44
CA ALA A 70 15.69 29.16 -6.44
C ALA A 70 15.35 29.53 -7.90
N ALA A 71 14.75 30.70 -8.12
CA ALA A 71 14.47 31.29 -9.43
C ALA A 71 15.13 32.66 -9.57
#